data_AF-A0A7S1MBE8-F1
#
_entry.id   AF-A0A7S1MBE8-F1
#
_cell.length_a   1.000
_cell.length_b   1.000
_cell.length_c   1.000
_cell.angle_alpha   90.00
_cell.angle_beta   90.00
_cell.angle_gamma   90.00
#
_symmetry.space_group_name_H-M   'P 1'
#
loop_
_entity.id
_entity.type
_entity.pdbx_description
1 polymer ?
#
loop_
_entity_poly.entity_id
_entity_poly.type
_entity_poly.pdbx_seq_one_letter_code
_entity_poly.pdbx_strand_id
1 'polypeptide(L)'
;CGWGGDGPYGGKGWSPQGGCGKGGGWGDWTAGWGPMGGMPWGGGCGKGFGKACGGWGGDPSWGQPSWEQPKPNPMQYTQPDVVWVSAESKISAEGLPAEAPVIVYDKQQVIFQNASNMLQELVGDIQGSVSLIHDADWKEFPEIGEALKQASGEDHCFAVARCDQHGKWGVGCASGWKGRECSAKLALCVALAGGTPMYQQLAKNYPEFRQMCVNSGLAPAGGCKGGGGGAQWGG
;
A
#
# COMPACT_ATOMS: atom_id res chain seq x y z
N CYS A 1 23.94 0.86 -56.46
CA CYS A 1 22.86 0.93 -55.45
C CYS A 1 23.26 1.99 -54.44
N GLY A 2 22.60 3.14 -54.47
CA GLY A 2 23.01 4.34 -53.77
C GLY A 2 22.70 4.31 -52.27
N TRP A 3 23.64 4.83 -51.50
CA TRP A 3 23.47 5.20 -50.09
C TRP A 3 23.21 6.70 -50.05
N GLY A 4 22.08 7.11 -49.47
CA GLY A 4 21.74 8.50 -49.28
C GLY A 4 20.51 8.62 -48.39
N GLY A 5 20.67 9.29 -47.24
CA GLY A 5 19.57 9.51 -46.31
C GLY A 5 19.99 10.09 -44.96
N ASP A 6 20.79 11.16 -44.97
CA ASP A 6 20.93 12.05 -43.81
C ASP A 6 19.60 12.80 -43.58
N GLY A 7 18.94 12.53 -42.46
CA GLY A 7 17.75 13.23 -42.01
C GLY A 7 18.04 14.12 -40.79
N PRO A 8 17.84 15.46 -40.86
CA PRO A 8 18.08 16.37 -39.75
C PRO A 8 16.81 16.51 -38.89
N TYR A 9 16.77 15.85 -37.73
CA TYR A 9 15.76 16.17 -36.72
C TYR A 9 16.33 17.20 -35.74
N GLY A 10 15.88 18.44 -35.95
CA GLY A 10 16.23 19.62 -35.18
C GLY A 10 15.83 19.52 -33.70
N GLY A 11 16.77 19.92 -32.86
CA GLY A 11 16.55 20.17 -31.45
C GLY A 11 15.55 21.32 -31.25
N LYS A 12 14.46 21.02 -30.55
CA LYS A 12 13.65 22.05 -29.90
C LYS A 12 14.17 22.18 -28.47
N GLY A 13 14.89 23.27 -28.24
CA GLY A 13 15.33 23.70 -26.92
C GLY A 13 14.11 23.92 -26.01
N TRP A 14 14.13 23.27 -24.86
CA TRP A 14 13.27 23.58 -23.74
C TRP A 14 14.03 24.56 -22.84
N SER A 15 13.55 25.80 -22.79
CA SER A 15 14.01 26.81 -21.84
C SER A 15 13.31 26.60 -20.49
N PRO A 16 14.02 26.48 -19.36
CA PRO A 16 13.40 26.55 -18.04
C PRO A 16 13.34 28.02 -17.62
N GLN A 17 12.15 28.62 -17.66
CA GLN A 17 11.93 29.97 -17.16
C GLN A 17 10.86 29.96 -16.06
N GLY A 18 11.32 30.10 -14.83
CA GLY A 18 10.67 30.91 -13.79
C GLY A 18 9.43 30.32 -13.13
N GLY A 19 9.59 29.83 -11.90
CA GLY A 19 8.47 29.52 -11.02
C GLY A 19 8.93 29.20 -9.60
N CYS A 20 9.45 30.20 -8.90
CA CYS A 20 9.76 30.15 -7.47
C CYS A 20 8.47 29.98 -6.63
N GLY A 21 8.02 28.73 -6.48
CA GLY A 21 7.00 28.34 -5.51
C GLY A 21 7.60 28.37 -4.12
N LYS A 22 7.16 29.35 -3.31
CA LYS A 22 7.53 29.50 -1.90
C LYS A 22 7.23 28.23 -1.12
N GLY A 23 8.18 27.88 -0.24
CA GLY A 23 8.22 26.69 0.58
C GLY A 23 6.92 26.40 1.35
N GLY A 24 6.45 25.17 1.20
CA GLY A 24 5.78 24.42 2.24
C GLY A 24 6.72 23.29 2.64
N GLY A 25 7.62 23.56 3.59
CA GLY A 25 8.46 22.52 4.20
C GLY A 25 7.56 21.57 4.98
N TRP A 26 7.26 20.42 4.39
CA TRP A 26 6.66 19.29 5.08
C TRP A 26 7.76 18.28 5.34
N GLY A 27 8.02 18.10 6.63
CA GLY A 27 9.16 17.42 7.23
C GLY A 27 9.63 16.16 6.52
N ASP A 28 10.94 16.18 6.26
CA ASP A 28 11.82 15.03 6.39
C ASP A 28 11.62 14.41 7.79
N TRP A 29 11.07 13.19 7.84
CA TRP A 29 10.88 12.42 9.09
C TRP A 29 11.91 11.29 9.19
N THR A 30 13.03 11.37 8.47
CA THR A 30 14.01 10.29 8.38
C THR A 30 15.44 10.78 8.60
N ALA A 31 15.70 11.44 9.73
CA ALA A 31 17.05 11.50 10.27
C ALA A 31 17.07 11.88 11.76
N GLY A 32 17.63 10.99 12.58
CA GLY A 32 18.30 11.38 13.82
C GLY A 32 17.48 11.29 15.10
N TRP A 33 17.58 10.13 15.76
CA TRP A 33 17.47 10.04 17.22
C TRP A 33 18.68 10.75 17.85
N GLY A 34 18.64 12.08 17.89
CA GLY A 34 19.51 12.89 18.74
C GLY A 34 18.97 12.91 20.18
N PRO A 35 19.83 12.94 21.21
CA PRO A 35 19.37 13.01 22.60
C PRO A 35 18.56 14.29 22.83
N MET A 36 17.34 14.11 23.34
CA MET A 36 16.44 15.19 23.76
C MET A 36 17.12 16.03 24.85
N GLY A 37 17.76 17.13 24.44
CA GLY A 37 18.05 18.26 25.31
C GLY A 37 16.72 18.89 25.72
N GLY A 38 16.41 18.82 27.01
CA GLY A 38 15.18 19.35 27.59
C GLY A 38 14.97 20.82 27.25
N MET A 39 13.79 21.13 26.73
CA MET A 39 13.28 22.49 26.66
C MET A 39 12.24 22.71 27.77
N PRO A 40 12.38 23.80 28.54
CA PRO A 40 11.61 24.03 29.75
C PRO A 40 10.15 24.35 29.44
N TRP A 41 9.27 23.75 30.25
CA TRP A 41 7.91 24.22 30.50
C TRP A 41 7.94 25.68 30.97
N GLY A 42 7.76 26.62 30.04
CA GLY A 42 7.24 27.97 30.31
C GLY A 42 5.91 28.07 29.57
N GLY A 43 4.76 28.19 30.24
CA GLY A 43 4.46 29.35 31.08
C GLY A 43 3.84 30.44 30.21
N GLY A 44 2.64 30.19 29.67
CA GLY A 44 1.92 31.09 28.76
C GLY A 44 0.48 31.29 29.20
N CYS A 45 0.29 31.97 30.33
CA CYS A 45 -0.98 32.55 30.76
C CYS A 45 -1.41 33.64 29.76
N GLY A 46 -2.58 33.46 29.13
CA GLY A 46 -3.19 34.47 28.26
C GLY A 46 -4.70 34.54 28.47
N LYS A 47 -5.12 35.29 29.50
CA LYS A 47 -6.51 35.69 29.76
C LYS A 47 -7.07 36.52 28.60
N GLY A 48 -8.30 36.26 28.19
CA GLY A 48 -9.05 37.08 27.24
C GLY A 48 -10.56 36.93 27.41
N PHE A 49 -11.10 37.49 28.49
CA PHE A 49 -12.53 37.69 28.71
C PHE A 49 -13.00 38.97 27.98
N GLY A 50 -14.05 38.86 27.16
CA GLY A 50 -14.87 39.97 26.68
C GLY A 50 -16.09 39.39 25.95
N LYS A 51 -17.24 39.20 26.60
CA LYS A 51 -18.27 40.20 26.95
C LYS A 51 -18.84 40.92 25.73
N ALA A 52 -19.90 40.37 25.14
CA ALA A 52 -20.99 41.16 24.55
C ALA A 52 -22.29 40.33 24.50
N CYS A 53 -23.21 40.77 25.34
CA CYS A 53 -24.63 40.45 25.38
C CYS A 53 -25.38 41.21 24.28
N GLY A 54 -26.30 40.54 23.59
CA GLY A 54 -27.24 41.16 22.65
C GLY A 54 -28.36 40.18 22.34
N GLY A 55 -29.49 40.33 23.03
CA GLY A 55 -30.65 39.46 22.90
C GLY A 55 -31.35 39.60 21.55
N TRP A 56 -31.83 38.47 21.04
CA TRP A 56 -32.89 38.41 20.05
C TRP A 56 -33.92 37.42 20.57
N GLY A 57 -35.01 37.96 21.11
CA GLY A 57 -36.22 37.21 21.33
C GLY A 57 -36.81 36.84 19.97
N GLY A 58 -36.92 35.54 19.71
CA GLY A 58 -37.56 34.96 18.55
C GLY A 58 -38.05 33.57 18.92
N ASP A 59 -39.34 33.35 18.71
CA ASP A 59 -40.16 32.15 18.90
C ASP A 59 -39.47 30.81 19.25
N PRO A 60 -39.91 30.11 20.31
CA PRO A 60 -39.43 28.76 20.65
C PRO A 60 -40.12 27.67 19.79
N SER A 61 -40.29 27.91 18.50
CA SER A 61 -40.75 26.90 17.53
C SER A 61 -39.63 26.55 16.54
N TRP A 62 -38.45 26.24 17.08
CA TRP A 62 -37.43 25.49 16.35
C TRP A 62 -37.94 24.06 16.23
N GLY A 63 -38.65 23.79 15.13
CA GLY A 63 -38.95 22.43 14.70
C GLY A 63 -37.67 21.62 14.83
N GLN A 64 -37.71 20.53 15.59
CA GLN A 64 -36.55 19.71 15.85
C GLN A 64 -35.91 19.40 14.49
N PRO A 65 -34.67 19.85 14.22
CA PRO A 65 -33.98 19.36 13.04
C PRO A 65 -33.97 17.86 13.21
N SER A 66 -34.62 17.12 12.31
CA SER A 66 -34.46 15.67 12.28
C SER A 66 -33.02 15.45 11.86
N TRP A 67 -32.13 15.46 12.86
CA TRP A 67 -30.75 15.04 12.74
C TRP A 67 -30.69 13.53 12.79
N GLU A 68 -31.74 12.81 12.36
CA GLU A 68 -31.75 11.35 12.23
C GLU A 68 -30.42 10.93 11.64
N GLN A 69 -29.55 10.47 12.53
CA GLN A 69 -28.19 10.13 12.17
C GLN A 69 -28.37 9.10 11.08
N PRO A 70 -27.84 9.31 9.87
CA PRO A 70 -27.92 8.29 8.84
C PRO A 70 -27.39 7.03 9.51
N LYS A 71 -28.28 6.05 9.73
CA LYS A 71 -27.91 4.79 10.39
C LYS A 71 -26.68 4.34 9.63
N PRO A 72 -25.51 4.17 10.29
CA PRO A 72 -24.30 3.80 9.59
C PRO A 72 -24.67 2.53 8.82
N ASN A 73 -24.73 2.65 7.50
CA ASN A 73 -24.93 1.51 6.64
C ASN A 73 -23.84 0.54 7.08
N PRO A 74 -24.15 -0.69 7.53
CA PRO A 74 -23.13 -1.59 8.02
C PRO A 74 -22.07 -1.66 6.92
N MET A 75 -20.93 -1.00 7.15
CA MET A 75 -19.89 -0.87 6.14
C MET A 75 -19.49 -2.30 5.85
N GLN A 76 -19.89 -2.79 4.69
CA GLN A 76 -19.40 -4.07 4.22
C GLN A 76 -17.92 -3.84 3.98
N TYR A 77 -17.09 -4.24 4.96
CA TYR A 77 -15.65 -4.26 4.81
C TYR A 77 -15.33 -5.33 3.78
N THR A 78 -15.35 -4.92 2.51
CA THR A 78 -14.86 -5.74 1.41
C THR A 78 -13.39 -5.98 1.66
N GLN A 79 -13.02 -7.25 1.82
CA GLN A 79 -11.63 -7.64 1.93
C GLN A 79 -10.95 -7.43 0.57
N PRO A 80 -9.64 -7.15 0.54
CA PRO A 80 -8.96 -7.00 -0.73
C PRO A 80 -8.91 -8.35 -1.42
N ASP A 81 -9.11 -8.33 -2.73
CA ASP A 81 -8.91 -9.52 -3.54
C ASP A 81 -7.42 -9.77 -3.74
N VAL A 82 -7.02 -11.03 -3.69
CA VAL A 82 -5.62 -11.45 -3.89
C VAL A 82 -5.58 -12.24 -5.18
N VAL A 83 -5.04 -11.62 -6.22
CA VAL A 83 -4.90 -12.22 -7.54
C VAL A 83 -3.50 -12.80 -7.66
N TRP A 84 -3.36 -14.03 -8.10
CA TRP A 84 -2.05 -14.63 -8.39
C TRP A 84 -1.72 -14.44 -9.86
N VAL A 85 -0.56 -13.86 -10.13
CA VAL A 85 -0.05 -13.70 -11.51
C VAL A 85 1.21 -14.52 -11.69
N SER A 86 1.33 -15.14 -12.86
CA SER A 86 2.53 -15.85 -13.30
C SER A 86 3.16 -15.07 -14.44
N ALA A 87 4.40 -14.62 -14.28
CA ALA A 87 5.14 -13.92 -15.31
C ALA A 87 6.62 -14.34 -15.32
N GLU A 88 7.10 -14.78 -16.47
CA GLU A 88 8.54 -15.00 -16.70
C GLU A 88 9.21 -13.64 -16.94
N SER A 89 9.80 -13.10 -15.88
CA SER A 89 10.36 -11.74 -15.86
C SER A 89 11.85 -11.76 -15.55
N LYS A 90 12.47 -10.58 -15.55
CA LYS A 90 13.83 -10.41 -14.98
C LYS A 90 13.91 -10.94 -13.54
N ILE A 91 12.80 -10.91 -12.80
CA ILE A 91 12.69 -11.43 -11.43
C ILE A 91 12.90 -12.95 -11.42
N SER A 92 12.29 -13.69 -12.36
CA SER A 92 12.49 -15.13 -12.49
C SER A 92 13.94 -15.47 -12.86
N ALA A 93 14.61 -14.63 -13.65
CA ALA A 93 16.03 -14.78 -13.97
C ALA A 93 16.95 -14.56 -12.76
N GLU A 94 16.50 -13.84 -11.73
CA GLU A 94 17.19 -13.68 -10.44
C GLU A 94 16.99 -14.90 -9.51
N GLY A 95 16.24 -15.92 -9.92
CA GLY A 95 15.98 -17.14 -9.14
C GLY A 95 14.79 -17.02 -8.18
N LEU A 96 13.98 -15.97 -8.33
CA LEU A 96 12.71 -15.81 -7.61
C LEU A 96 11.59 -16.60 -8.32
N PRO A 97 10.52 -17.01 -7.61
CA PRO A 97 9.43 -17.78 -8.21
C PRO A 97 8.73 -16.99 -9.33
N ALA A 98 8.24 -17.67 -10.37
CA ALA A 98 7.51 -17.00 -11.47
C ALA A 98 6.11 -16.50 -11.05
N GLU A 99 5.55 -17.07 -9.99
CA GLU A 99 4.25 -16.69 -9.44
C GLU A 99 4.38 -15.72 -8.26
N ALA A 100 3.54 -14.69 -8.24
CA ALA A 100 3.46 -13.73 -7.14
C ALA A 100 2.03 -13.28 -6.85
N PRO A 101 1.70 -12.99 -5.58
CA PRO A 101 0.43 -12.37 -5.22
C PRO A 101 0.41 -10.91 -5.64
N VAL A 102 -0.75 -10.47 -6.10
CA VAL A 102 -1.07 -9.10 -6.47
C VAL A 102 -2.22 -8.61 -5.60
N ILE A 103 -2.05 -7.42 -5.02
CA ILE A 103 -3.08 -6.77 -4.22
C ILE A 103 -3.33 -5.36 -4.76
N VAL A 104 -4.61 -5.05 -4.99
CA VAL A 104 -5.07 -3.71 -5.37
C VAL A 104 -5.34 -2.90 -4.12
N TYR A 105 -4.73 -1.71 -4.04
CA TYR A 105 -4.89 -0.81 -2.91
C TYR A 105 -6.28 -0.18 -2.87
N ASP A 106 -6.95 -0.31 -1.73
CA ASP A 106 -8.22 0.36 -1.45
C ASP A 106 -8.12 1.17 -0.14
N LYS A 107 -8.46 2.45 -0.22
CA LYS A 107 -8.44 3.37 0.93
C LYS A 107 -9.45 2.99 2.01
N GLN A 108 -10.52 2.28 1.66
CA GLN A 108 -11.56 1.89 2.60
C GLN A 108 -11.11 0.74 3.51
N GLN A 109 -10.03 0.05 3.14
CA GLN A 109 -9.58 -1.13 3.86
C GLN A 109 -8.49 -0.82 4.87
N VAL A 110 -8.78 -1.13 6.14
CA VAL A 110 -7.90 -0.85 7.27
C VAL A 110 -6.63 -1.71 7.27
N ILE A 111 -6.65 -2.88 6.62
CA ILE A 111 -5.51 -3.81 6.56
C ILE A 111 -4.24 -3.16 5.99
N PHE A 112 -4.39 -2.23 5.04
CA PHE A 112 -3.26 -1.52 4.46
C PHE A 112 -2.53 -0.67 5.51
N GLN A 113 -3.21 -0.12 6.51
CA GLN A 113 -2.56 0.65 7.57
C GLN A 113 -1.60 -0.21 8.41
N ASN A 114 -1.87 -1.52 8.50
CA ASN A 114 -1.06 -2.50 9.23
C ASN A 114 -0.01 -3.19 8.36
N ALA A 115 0.02 -2.97 7.03
CA ALA A 115 0.88 -3.69 6.10
C ALA A 115 2.38 -3.59 6.44
N SER A 116 2.83 -2.41 6.89
CA SER A 116 4.24 -2.23 7.28
C SER A 116 4.57 -2.95 8.59
N ASN A 117 3.64 -2.98 9.56
CA ASN A 117 3.85 -3.69 10.84
C ASN A 117 3.89 -5.21 10.63
N MET A 118 2.99 -5.75 9.81
CA MET A 118 2.98 -7.18 9.45
C MET A 118 4.28 -7.59 8.77
N LEU A 119 4.79 -6.78 7.83
CA LEU A 119 6.05 -7.08 7.16
C LEU A 119 7.24 -7.00 8.12
N GLN A 120 7.20 -6.07 9.08
CA GLN A 120 8.22 -5.94 10.11
C GLN A 120 8.27 -7.18 11.02
N GLU A 121 7.12 -7.75 11.38
CA GLU A 121 7.06 -8.98 12.17
C GLU A 121 7.64 -10.20 11.43
N LEU A 122 7.52 -10.23 10.10
CA LEU A 122 8.02 -11.33 9.26
C LEU A 122 9.53 -11.25 8.99
N VAL A 123 10.01 -10.08 8.57
CA VAL A 123 11.37 -9.89 8.04
C VAL A 123 12.30 -9.23 9.07
N GLY A 124 11.74 -8.54 10.06
CA GLY A 124 12.51 -7.74 11.01
C GLY A 124 12.88 -6.38 10.41
N ASP A 125 14.02 -6.29 9.72
CA ASP A 125 14.48 -5.04 9.11
C ASP A 125 13.96 -4.87 7.67
N ILE A 126 12.91 -4.07 7.51
CA ILE A 126 12.31 -3.79 6.20
C ILE A 126 13.27 -3.04 5.28
N GLN A 127 14.04 -2.09 5.80
CA GLN A 127 14.86 -1.22 4.95
C GLN A 127 16.08 -1.96 4.38
N GLY A 128 16.65 -2.89 5.14
CA GLY A 128 17.77 -3.71 4.71
C GLY A 128 17.36 -4.90 3.84
N SER A 129 16.21 -5.53 4.11
CA SER A 129 15.85 -6.82 3.49
C SER A 129 14.81 -6.74 2.37
N VAL A 130 14.12 -5.60 2.21
CA VAL A 130 13.04 -5.45 1.21
C VAL A 130 13.37 -4.34 0.22
N SER A 131 13.44 -4.70 -1.07
CA SER A 131 13.58 -3.73 -2.17
C SER A 131 12.22 -3.43 -2.78
N LEU A 132 11.89 -2.14 -2.90
CA LEU A 132 10.67 -1.66 -3.54
C LEU A 132 11.02 -0.99 -4.87
N ILE A 133 10.48 -1.53 -5.96
CA ILE A 133 10.70 -1.01 -7.32
C ILE A 133 9.35 -0.51 -7.84
N HIS A 134 9.27 0.79 -8.13
CA HIS A 134 8.05 1.41 -8.66
C HIS A 134 8.08 1.41 -10.18
N ASP A 135 7.06 0.83 -10.81
CA ASP A 135 6.93 0.82 -12.27
C ASP A 135 5.53 1.29 -12.68
N ALA A 136 5.35 2.61 -12.71
CA ALA A 136 4.07 3.21 -13.06
C ALA A 136 3.75 3.12 -14.57
N ASP A 137 4.78 2.97 -15.41
CA ASP A 137 4.69 3.00 -16.88
C ASP A 137 4.93 1.63 -17.54
N TRP A 138 5.11 0.57 -16.75
CA TRP A 138 5.43 -0.80 -17.21
C TRP A 138 6.71 -0.87 -18.05
N LYS A 139 7.72 -0.08 -17.68
CA LYS A 139 9.00 0.00 -18.39
C LYS A 139 10.02 -1.02 -17.90
N GLU A 140 10.01 -1.31 -16.60
CA GLU A 140 10.96 -2.23 -15.98
C GLU A 140 10.49 -3.67 -16.09
N PHE A 141 9.17 -3.88 -15.92
CA PHE A 141 8.50 -5.19 -15.93
C PHE A 141 7.23 -5.19 -16.80
N PRO A 142 7.34 -5.00 -18.13
CA PRO A 142 6.19 -5.01 -19.03
C PRO A 142 5.38 -6.31 -18.95
N GLU A 143 6.05 -7.46 -18.76
CA GLU A 143 5.44 -8.77 -18.63
C GLU A 143 4.50 -8.89 -17.41
N ILE A 144 4.81 -8.22 -16.31
CA ILE A 144 3.94 -8.17 -15.12
C ILE A 144 2.72 -7.30 -15.43
N GLY A 145 2.92 -6.18 -16.12
CA GLY A 145 1.84 -5.30 -16.56
C GLY A 145 0.85 -6.01 -17.49
N GLU A 146 1.35 -6.79 -18.45
CA GLU A 146 0.52 -7.59 -19.36
C GLU A 146 -0.26 -8.70 -18.62
N ALA A 147 0.40 -9.45 -17.74
CA ALA A 147 -0.25 -10.48 -16.93
C ALA A 147 -1.33 -9.89 -16.01
N LEU A 148 -1.04 -8.73 -15.42
CA LEU A 148 -1.99 -8.01 -14.58
C LEU A 148 -3.20 -7.49 -15.36
N LYS A 149 -2.97 -6.94 -16.55
CA LYS A 149 -4.04 -6.50 -17.46
C LYS A 149 -4.93 -7.66 -17.88
N GLN A 150 -4.34 -8.82 -18.15
CA GLN A 150 -5.08 -10.03 -18.47
C GLN A 150 -5.92 -10.53 -17.28
N ALA A 151 -5.41 -10.44 -16.06
CA ALA A 151 -6.09 -10.92 -14.86
C ALA A 151 -7.18 -9.97 -14.35
N SER A 152 -6.93 -8.65 -14.38
CA SER A 152 -7.85 -7.63 -13.83
C SER A 152 -8.74 -6.98 -14.89
N GLY A 153 -8.33 -6.99 -16.17
CA GLY A 153 -8.98 -6.24 -17.24
C GLY A 153 -8.67 -4.74 -17.25
N GLU A 154 -7.86 -4.24 -16.31
CA GLU A 154 -7.54 -2.82 -16.16
C GLU A 154 -6.02 -2.56 -16.18
N ASP A 155 -5.64 -1.37 -16.65
CA ASP A 155 -4.25 -0.92 -16.64
C ASP A 155 -3.97 -0.26 -15.28
N HIS A 156 -3.24 -0.95 -14.40
CA HIS A 156 -2.86 -0.43 -13.09
C HIS A 156 -1.38 -0.02 -13.04
N CYS A 157 -1.11 1.12 -12.40
CA CYS A 157 0.24 1.45 -11.94
C CYS A 157 0.59 0.55 -10.76
N PHE A 158 1.76 -0.07 -10.78
CA PHE A 158 2.18 -1.03 -9.75
C PHE A 158 3.57 -0.76 -9.18
N ALA A 159 3.83 -1.38 -8.03
CA ALA A 159 5.16 -1.48 -7.44
C ALA A 159 5.42 -2.95 -7.09
N VAL A 160 6.66 -3.37 -7.29
CA VAL A 160 7.15 -4.70 -6.98
C VAL A 160 7.91 -4.63 -5.66
N ALA A 161 7.50 -5.43 -4.68
CA ALA A 161 8.23 -5.64 -3.44
C ALA A 161 8.94 -6.99 -3.51
N ARG A 162 10.27 -7.00 -3.37
CA ARG A 162 11.06 -8.24 -3.33
C ARG A 162 11.83 -8.36 -2.03
N CYS A 163 11.95 -9.59 -1.54
CA CYS A 163 12.76 -9.94 -0.38
C CYS A 163 13.73 -11.06 -0.76
N ASP A 164 14.96 -10.67 -1.10
CA ASP A 164 16.01 -11.56 -1.60
C ASP A 164 16.39 -12.61 -0.54
N GLN A 165 16.34 -12.23 0.75
CA GLN A 165 16.64 -13.12 1.88
C GLN A 165 15.70 -14.34 1.95
N HIS A 166 14.43 -14.16 1.56
CA HIS A 166 13.42 -15.22 1.60
C HIS A 166 13.10 -15.81 0.23
N GLY A 167 13.67 -15.25 -0.84
CA GLY A 167 13.36 -15.68 -2.21
C GLY A 167 11.88 -15.47 -2.57
N LYS A 168 11.24 -14.41 -2.05
CA LYS A 168 9.82 -14.10 -2.28
C LYS A 168 9.63 -12.68 -2.77
N TRP A 169 8.57 -12.46 -3.53
CA TRP A 169 8.18 -11.15 -4.03
C TRP A 169 6.66 -11.04 -4.15
N GLY A 170 6.16 -9.82 -4.32
CA GLY A 170 4.73 -9.50 -4.46
C GLY A 170 4.52 -8.17 -5.17
N VAL A 171 3.33 -7.98 -5.73
CA VAL A 171 2.98 -6.79 -6.51
C VAL A 171 1.85 -6.01 -5.87
N GLY A 172 2.04 -4.70 -5.72
CA GLY A 172 1.05 -3.77 -5.22
C GLY A 172 0.55 -2.82 -6.28
N CYS A 173 -0.77 -2.78 -6.50
CA CYS A 173 -1.39 -1.90 -7.50
C CYS A 173 -2.03 -0.70 -6.82
N ALA A 174 -1.75 0.52 -7.29
CA ALA A 174 -2.41 1.74 -6.84
C ALA A 174 -2.10 2.94 -7.75
N SER A 175 -3.02 3.91 -7.83
CA SER A 175 -2.78 5.17 -8.55
C SER A 175 -1.71 6.05 -7.89
N GLY A 176 -1.61 6.05 -6.56
CA GLY A 176 -0.64 6.84 -5.80
C GLY A 176 0.57 6.04 -5.31
N TRP A 177 1.76 6.65 -5.32
CA TRP A 177 3.02 6.00 -4.92
C TRP A 177 2.96 5.37 -3.51
N LYS A 178 2.43 6.09 -2.51
CA LYS A 178 2.25 5.55 -1.15
C LYS A 178 1.32 4.34 -1.10
N GLY A 179 0.25 4.39 -1.89
CA GLY A 179 -0.69 3.27 -2.00
C GLY A 179 -0.02 2.03 -2.59
N ARG A 180 0.81 2.22 -3.63
CA ARG A 180 1.57 1.15 -4.28
C ARG A 180 2.55 0.48 -3.32
N GLU A 181 3.32 1.26 -2.57
CA GLU A 181 4.24 0.68 -1.57
C GLU A 181 3.49 -0.11 -0.51
N CYS A 182 2.37 0.45 -0.06
CA CYS A 182 1.56 -0.16 0.98
C CYS A 182 0.95 -1.50 0.53
N SER A 183 0.34 -1.53 -0.67
CA SER A 183 -0.20 -2.77 -1.23
C SER A 183 0.90 -3.77 -1.60
N ALA A 184 2.07 -3.31 -2.07
CA ALA A 184 3.18 -4.20 -2.41
C ALA A 184 3.78 -4.87 -1.17
N LYS A 185 3.90 -4.13 -0.06
CA LYS A 185 4.29 -4.71 1.24
C LYS A 185 3.28 -5.74 1.73
N LEU A 186 1.99 -5.46 1.60
CA LEU A 186 0.94 -6.41 1.97
C LEU A 186 0.99 -7.68 1.10
N ALA A 187 1.17 -7.53 -0.22
CA ALA A 187 1.33 -8.64 -1.14
C ALA A 187 2.56 -9.50 -0.79
N LEU A 188 3.67 -8.87 -0.45
CA LEU A 188 4.86 -9.58 0.03
C LEU A 188 4.60 -10.34 1.35
N CYS A 189 3.82 -9.78 2.27
CA CYS A 189 3.43 -10.49 3.49
C CYS A 189 2.65 -11.78 3.17
N VAL A 190 1.77 -11.73 2.16
CA VAL A 190 1.02 -12.91 1.70
C VAL A 190 1.98 -13.97 1.13
N ALA A 191 2.95 -13.56 0.31
CA ALA A 191 3.94 -14.48 -0.27
C ALA A 191 4.84 -15.14 0.80
N LEU A 192 5.21 -14.39 1.86
CA LEU A 192 6.05 -14.86 2.96
C LEU A 192 5.29 -15.72 3.98
N ALA A 193 4.03 -15.37 4.26
CA ALA A 193 3.19 -16.13 5.18
C ALA A 193 2.75 -17.47 4.56
N GLY A 194 2.63 -17.55 3.23
CA GLY A 194 2.26 -18.78 2.53
C GLY A 194 3.13 -19.97 2.91
N GLY A 195 2.54 -20.97 3.56
CA GLY A 195 3.22 -22.23 3.92
C GLY A 195 4.17 -22.14 5.13
N THR A 196 4.23 -21.00 5.84
CA THR A 196 5.10 -20.84 7.03
C THR A 196 4.29 -20.86 8.32
N PRO A 197 4.87 -21.26 9.47
CA PRO A 197 4.20 -21.18 10.78
C PRO A 197 3.94 -19.73 11.22
N MET A 198 4.64 -18.76 10.61
CA MET A 198 4.44 -17.33 10.85
C MET A 198 3.03 -16.87 10.44
N TYR A 199 2.40 -17.54 9.47
CA TYR A 199 1.00 -17.28 9.12
C TYR A 199 0.07 -17.33 10.34
N GLN A 200 0.24 -18.32 11.22
CA GLN A 200 -0.63 -18.47 12.39
C GLN A 200 -0.47 -17.34 13.39
N GLN A 201 0.73 -16.79 13.51
CA GLN A 201 1.02 -15.65 14.39
C GLN A 201 0.41 -14.37 13.82
N LEU A 202 0.64 -14.09 12.52
CA LEU A 202 0.01 -12.96 11.84
C LEU A 202 -1.51 -13.04 11.86
N ALA A 203 -2.08 -14.21 11.56
CA ALA A 203 -3.53 -14.42 11.58
C ALA A 203 -4.17 -14.23 12.96
N LYS A 204 -3.39 -14.38 14.04
CA LYS A 204 -3.82 -14.10 15.42
C LYS A 204 -3.75 -12.61 15.75
N ASN A 205 -2.69 -11.94 15.31
CA ASN A 205 -2.47 -10.51 15.58
C ASN A 205 -3.33 -9.61 14.68
N TYR A 206 -3.62 -10.06 13.45
CA TYR A 206 -4.29 -9.33 12.39
C TYR A 206 -5.46 -10.16 11.81
N PRO A 207 -6.65 -10.11 12.42
CA PRO A 207 -7.81 -10.90 11.97
C PRO A 207 -8.26 -10.54 10.55
N GLU A 208 -8.06 -9.30 10.11
CA GLU A 208 -8.31 -8.86 8.73
C GLU A 208 -7.40 -9.58 7.72
N PHE A 209 -6.13 -9.77 8.06
CA PHE A 209 -5.19 -10.52 7.21
C PHE A 209 -5.59 -11.98 7.12
N ARG A 210 -6.01 -12.57 8.24
CA ARG A 210 -6.57 -13.93 8.25
C ARG A 210 -7.75 -14.04 7.29
N GLN A 211 -8.71 -13.12 7.38
CA GLN A 211 -9.91 -13.15 6.54
C GLN A 211 -9.56 -13.01 5.06
N MET A 212 -8.65 -12.10 4.71
CA MET A 212 -8.12 -11.95 3.35
C MET A 212 -7.51 -13.26 2.84
N CYS A 213 -6.63 -13.91 3.61
CA CYS A 213 -6.00 -15.19 3.21
C CYS A 213 -7.00 -16.35 3.08
N VAL A 214 -8.07 -16.36 3.89
CA VAL A 214 -9.14 -17.36 3.76
C VAL A 214 -9.95 -17.12 2.48
N ASN A 215 -10.29 -15.86 2.18
CA ASN A 215 -11.04 -15.50 0.98
C ASN A 215 -10.26 -15.80 -0.30
N SER A 216 -8.92 -15.66 -0.27
CA SER A 216 -8.06 -16.01 -1.39
C SER A 216 -7.70 -17.49 -1.50
N GLY A 217 -8.24 -18.34 -0.61
CA GLY A 217 -7.99 -19.79 -0.61
C GLY A 217 -6.58 -20.19 -0.15
N LEU A 218 -5.78 -19.26 0.38
CA LEU A 218 -4.43 -19.54 0.89
C LEU A 218 -4.44 -20.25 2.24
N ALA A 219 -5.48 -20.00 3.03
CA ALA A 219 -5.67 -20.64 4.31
C ALA A 219 -6.96 -21.45 4.31
N PRO A 220 -6.96 -22.66 4.90
CA PRO A 220 -8.20 -23.38 5.12
C PRO A 220 -9.12 -22.52 5.99
N ALA A 221 -10.41 -22.43 5.63
CA ALA A 221 -11.42 -21.55 6.24
C ALA A 221 -11.70 -21.80 7.75
N GLY A 222 -10.88 -22.59 8.44
CA GLY A 222 -11.03 -22.88 9.85
C GLY A 222 -11.96 -24.06 10.07
N GLY A 223 -11.35 -25.19 10.40
CA GLY A 223 -12.05 -26.37 10.86
C GLY A 223 -11.04 -27.44 11.19
N CYS A 224 -10.61 -27.47 12.44
CA CYS A 224 -9.97 -28.62 13.06
C CYS A 224 -10.75 -29.91 12.75
N LYS A 225 -10.33 -30.65 11.72
CA LYS A 225 -10.44 -32.11 11.62
C LYS A 225 -9.53 -32.54 10.47
N GLY A 226 -8.52 -33.35 10.81
CA GLY A 226 -7.49 -33.80 9.90
C GLY A 226 -8.05 -34.37 8.59
N GLY A 227 -7.53 -33.87 7.49
CA GLY A 227 -7.79 -34.38 6.15
C GLY A 227 -6.65 -33.92 5.26
N GLY A 228 -5.63 -34.76 5.12
CA GLY A 228 -4.50 -34.50 4.25
C GLY A 228 -4.95 -34.37 2.80
N GLY A 229 -4.69 -33.21 2.21
CA GLY A 229 -4.85 -32.96 0.78
C GLY A 229 -3.80 -31.94 0.39
N GLY A 230 -2.61 -32.43 0.05
CA GLY A 230 -1.48 -31.59 -0.31
C GLY A 230 -1.76 -30.80 -1.58
N ALA A 231 -1.95 -29.49 -1.44
CA ALA A 231 -1.48 -28.56 -2.46
C ALA A 231 0.05 -28.59 -2.38
N GLN A 232 0.64 -29.51 -3.15
CA GLN A 232 2.06 -29.59 -3.35
C GLN A 232 2.47 -28.36 -4.17
N TRP A 233 2.89 -27.30 -3.48
CA TRP A 233 3.60 -26.19 -4.11
C TRP A 233 4.96 -26.74 -4.55
N GLY A 234 5.04 -27.14 -5.82
CA GLY A 234 6.25 -27.66 -6.45
C GLY A 234 7.34 -26.58 -6.48
N GLY A 235 8.53 -26.94 -6.00
CA GLY A 235 9.74 -26.11 -6.09
C GLY A 235 10.44 -26.23 -7.43
#